data_AF-A0A1N6XMC3-F1
#
_entry.id   AF-A0A1N6XMC3-F1
#
_cell.length_a   1.000
_cell.length_b   1.000
_cell.length_c   1.000
_cell.angle_alpha   90.00
_cell.angle_beta   90.00
_cell.angle_gamma   90.00
#
_symmetry.space_group_name_H-M   'P 1'
#
loop_
_entity.id
_entity.type
_entity.pdbx_description
1 polymer ?
#
loop_
_entity_poly.entity_id
_entity_poly.type
_entity_poly.pdbx_seq_one_letter_code
_entity_poly.pdbx_strand_id
1 'polypeptide(L)'
;MTRTPSLLMLTALLLWPLAGMADCTYRPDSLGNTRYQCDNGQSGTLHQDALGNVRDSGTDTTWRKDALGHLRSSEGDVYRKDALGNLRGSDGTTWRTDSLGNLRSSEGTVCRKDALGTLRCDGDEAPPVVFEGGKE
;
A
#
# COMPACT_ATOMS: atom_id res chain seq x y z
N MET A 1 -4.56 -31.69 60.67
CA MET A 1 -5.13 -31.17 59.41
C MET A 1 -4.07 -30.29 58.75
N THR A 2 -3.33 -30.87 57.82
CA THR A 2 -2.17 -30.28 57.13
C THR A 2 -2.63 -29.39 55.97
N ARG A 3 -1.99 -28.23 55.85
CA ARG A 3 -2.31 -27.14 54.92
C ARG A 3 -1.45 -27.24 53.65
N THR A 4 -2.03 -26.76 52.54
CA THR A 4 -1.43 -26.34 51.24
C THR A 4 -1.04 -27.43 50.21
N PRO A 5 -1.07 -27.15 48.88
CA PRO A 5 -1.03 -25.82 48.24
C PRO A 5 -2.03 -25.49 47.12
N SER A 6 -2.15 -24.17 46.92
CA SER A 6 -2.81 -23.47 45.81
C SER A 6 -2.38 -23.98 44.44
N LEU A 7 -3.39 -24.21 43.60
CA LEU A 7 -3.24 -24.49 42.17
C LEU A 7 -2.98 -23.16 41.42
N LEU A 8 -1.71 -22.76 41.36
CA LEU A 8 -1.19 -21.94 40.26
C LEU A 8 -1.07 -22.85 39.02
N MET A 9 -1.69 -22.47 37.89
CA MET A 9 -1.24 -22.73 36.51
C MET A 9 -2.27 -22.10 35.56
N LEU A 10 -2.07 -20.84 35.17
CA LEU A 10 -1.56 -20.46 33.84
C LEU A 10 -2.42 -20.98 32.68
N THR A 11 -3.38 -20.18 32.22
CA THR A 11 -3.75 -20.08 30.80
C THR A 11 -4.29 -18.68 30.51
N ALA A 12 -3.45 -17.66 30.69
CA ALA A 12 -3.65 -16.41 29.96
C ALA A 12 -3.27 -16.70 28.50
N LEU A 13 -4.23 -17.21 27.72
CA LEU A 13 -4.11 -17.23 26.26
C LEU A 13 -3.84 -15.78 25.85
N LEU A 14 -2.62 -15.55 25.39
CA LEU A 14 -2.27 -14.38 24.60
C LEU A 14 -3.19 -14.36 23.39
N LEU A 15 -4.32 -13.66 23.49
CA LEU A 15 -4.95 -13.07 22.33
C LEU A 15 -3.97 -12.01 21.85
N TRP A 16 -2.96 -12.43 21.08
CA TRP A 16 -2.32 -11.49 20.19
C TRP A 16 -3.41 -11.01 19.24
N PRO A 17 -3.73 -9.71 19.21
CA PRO A 17 -4.52 -9.21 18.12
C PRO A 17 -3.74 -9.57 16.85
N LEU A 18 -4.35 -10.36 15.96
CA LEU A 18 -3.89 -10.38 14.58
C LEU A 18 -3.95 -8.91 14.16
N ALA A 19 -2.79 -8.30 13.90
CA ALA A 19 -2.75 -7.04 13.20
C ALA A 19 -3.49 -7.27 11.88
N GLY A 20 -4.73 -6.75 11.81
CA GLY A 20 -5.52 -6.83 10.60
C GLY A 20 -4.80 -6.04 9.53
N MET A 21 -4.80 -6.58 8.31
CA MET A 21 -4.47 -5.83 7.11
C MET A 21 -5.25 -4.51 7.12
N ALA A 22 -4.57 -3.39 6.90
CA ALA A 22 -5.20 -2.08 6.84
C ALA A 22 -5.83 -1.88 5.47
N ASP A 23 -7.15 -1.79 5.43
CA ASP A 23 -7.84 -1.44 4.19
C ASP A 23 -7.64 0.06 3.93
N CYS A 24 -7.23 0.41 2.71
CA CYS A 24 -6.93 1.77 2.30
C CYS A 24 -7.77 2.20 1.10
N THR A 25 -8.28 3.42 1.12
CA THR A 25 -9.00 4.02 -0.01
C THR A 25 -8.22 5.22 -0.54
N TYR A 26 -7.87 5.21 -1.82
CA TYR A 26 -7.20 6.27 -2.56
C TYR A 26 -8.19 6.93 -3.52
N ARG A 27 -8.48 8.21 -3.32
CA ARG A 27 -9.45 8.99 -4.12
C ARG A 27 -8.76 10.11 -4.88
N PRO A 28 -8.81 10.12 -6.22
CA PRO A 28 -8.35 11.26 -6.99
C PRO A 28 -9.29 12.47 -6.77
N ASP A 29 -8.72 13.67 -6.82
CA ASP A 29 -9.45 14.94 -6.83
C ASP A 29 -9.35 15.65 -8.19
N SER A 30 -10.13 16.72 -8.36
CA SER A 30 -10.17 17.50 -9.60
C SER A 30 -8.89 18.30 -9.90
N LEU A 31 -7.97 18.38 -8.93
CA LEU A 31 -6.69 19.07 -9.06
C LEU A 31 -5.56 18.10 -9.43
N GLY A 32 -5.87 16.81 -9.59
CA GLY A 32 -4.89 15.77 -9.94
C GLY A 32 -4.14 15.19 -8.74
N ASN A 33 -4.59 15.48 -7.51
CA ASN A 33 -4.03 14.83 -6.32
C ASN A 33 -4.84 13.58 -5.96
N THR A 34 -4.24 12.70 -5.17
CA THR A 34 -4.94 11.53 -4.61
C THR A 34 -4.90 11.57 -3.10
N ARG A 35 -6.05 11.72 -2.44
CA ARG A 35 -6.16 11.61 -0.99
C ARG A 35 -6.35 10.15 -0.60
N TYR A 36 -5.62 9.69 0.41
CA TYR A 36 -5.81 8.34 0.94
C TYR A 36 -6.15 8.33 2.43
N GLN A 37 -6.92 7.31 2.80
CA GLN A 37 -7.36 7.04 4.15
C GLN A 37 -7.37 5.54 4.39
N CYS A 38 -6.75 5.09 5.48
CA CYS A 38 -6.65 3.69 5.85
C CYS A 38 -7.30 3.43 7.22
N ASP A 39 -7.81 2.22 7.42
CA ASP A 39 -8.52 1.84 8.65
C ASP A 39 -7.63 1.79 9.89
N ASN A 40 -6.31 1.67 9.70
CA ASN A 40 -5.31 1.78 10.78
C ASN A 40 -5.01 3.23 11.19
N GLY A 41 -5.72 4.22 10.63
CA GLY A 41 -5.55 5.64 10.91
C GLY A 41 -4.49 6.35 10.05
N GLN A 42 -3.74 5.63 9.21
CA GLN A 42 -2.83 6.25 8.25
C GLN A 42 -3.60 7.04 7.19
N SER A 43 -3.11 8.23 6.87
CA SER A 43 -3.75 9.13 5.94
C SER A 43 -2.76 10.08 5.31
N GLY A 44 -3.11 10.59 4.12
CA GLY A 44 -2.25 11.54 3.44
C GLY A 44 -2.82 11.98 2.10
N THR A 45 -2.02 12.76 1.39
CA THR A 45 -2.31 13.20 0.03
C THR A 45 -1.07 12.99 -0.83
N LEU A 46 -1.27 12.35 -1.98
CA LEU A 46 -0.31 12.21 -3.05
C LEU A 46 -0.49 13.40 -3.99
N HIS A 47 0.43 14.35 -3.93
CA HIS A 47 0.42 15.55 -4.75
C HIS A 47 1.35 15.38 -5.95
N GLN A 48 0.81 15.51 -7.16
CA GLN A 48 1.61 15.46 -8.38
C GLN A 48 2.06 16.87 -8.80
N ASP A 49 3.36 17.05 -9.02
CA ASP A 49 3.92 18.29 -9.54
C ASP A 49 3.87 18.35 -11.09
N ALA A 50 4.23 19.51 -11.65
CA ALA A 50 4.23 19.73 -13.10
C ALA A 50 5.23 18.87 -13.88
N LEU A 51 6.22 18.28 -13.20
CA LEU A 51 7.21 17.36 -13.79
C LEU A 51 6.75 15.90 -13.69
N GLY A 52 5.61 15.66 -13.03
CA GLY A 52 5.04 14.35 -12.83
C GLY A 52 5.58 13.62 -11.59
N ASN A 53 6.36 14.26 -10.73
CA ASN A 53 6.77 13.67 -9.46
C ASN A 53 5.59 13.70 -8.47
N VAL A 54 5.50 12.69 -7.62
CA VAL A 54 4.44 12.56 -6.61
C VAL A 54 5.03 12.69 -5.22
N ARG A 55 4.57 13.68 -4.44
CA ARG A 55 4.92 13.83 -3.02
C ARG A 55 3.81 13.23 -2.16
N ASP A 56 4.16 12.33 -1.26
CA ASP A 56 3.27 11.80 -0.25
C ASP A 56 3.40 12.60 1.05
N SER A 57 2.32 13.27 1.46
CA SER A 57 2.29 14.03 2.71
C SER A 57 2.21 13.18 3.97
N GLY A 58 1.80 11.91 3.88
CA GLY A 58 1.66 11.05 5.06
C GLY A 58 2.97 10.36 5.45
N THR A 59 3.84 10.10 4.48
CA THR A 59 5.17 9.48 4.68
C THR A 59 6.34 10.44 4.46
N ASP A 60 6.09 11.62 3.90
CA ASP A 60 7.12 12.57 3.47
C ASP A 60 8.07 11.98 2.40
N THR A 61 7.56 11.04 1.59
CA THR A 61 8.28 10.38 0.50
C THR A 61 7.99 11.03 -0.85
N THR A 62 9.00 11.18 -1.71
CA THR A 62 8.79 11.61 -3.11
C THR A 62 9.03 10.46 -4.08
N TRP A 63 8.11 10.29 -5.01
CA TRP A 63 8.18 9.32 -6.09
C TRP A 63 8.40 10.00 -7.43
N ARG A 64 9.25 9.42 -8.27
CA ARG A 64 9.58 9.94 -9.60
C ARG A 64 9.94 8.83 -10.58
N LYS A 65 9.63 9.02 -11.86
CA LYS A 65 10.13 8.14 -12.93
C LYS A 65 11.56 8.54 -13.31
N ASP A 66 12.47 7.57 -13.35
CA ASP A 66 13.81 7.77 -13.87
C ASP A 66 13.85 7.75 -15.41
N ALA A 67 15.02 7.99 -16.00
CA ALA A 67 15.19 8.03 -17.45
C ALA A 67 14.90 6.68 -18.15
N LEU A 68 14.84 5.58 -17.41
CA LEU A 68 14.48 4.24 -17.90
C LEU A 68 13.00 3.93 -17.66
N GLY A 69 12.25 4.89 -17.09
CA GLY A 69 10.83 4.72 -16.76
C GLY A 69 10.58 3.97 -15.45
N HIS A 70 11.60 3.70 -14.64
CA HIS A 70 11.40 3.06 -13.33
C HIS A 70 10.91 4.07 -12.32
N LEU A 71 9.93 3.68 -11.52
CA LEU A 71 9.41 4.49 -10.44
C LEU A 71 10.35 4.36 -9.23
N ARG A 72 10.84 5.50 -8.69
CA ARG A 72 11.77 5.54 -7.57
C ARG A 72 11.27 6.41 -6.43
N SER A 73 11.40 5.90 -5.22
CA SER A 73 11.19 6.62 -3.96
C SER A 73 12.44 7.41 -3.55
N SER A 74 12.27 8.47 -2.78
CA SER A 74 13.35 9.16 -2.06
C SER A 74 14.01 8.28 -1.00
N GLU A 75 13.29 7.27 -0.50
CA GLU A 75 13.76 6.30 0.50
C GLU A 75 14.54 5.12 -0.11
N GLY A 76 14.58 5.02 -1.44
CA GLY A 76 15.38 4.02 -2.15
C GLY A 76 14.59 2.88 -2.80
N ASP A 77 13.28 2.79 -2.59
CA ASP A 77 12.44 1.82 -3.28
C ASP A 77 12.39 2.05 -4.79
N VAL A 78 12.40 0.97 -5.56
CA VAL A 78 12.33 1.00 -7.02
C VAL A 78 11.32 -0.01 -7.53
N TYR A 79 10.38 0.46 -8.35
CA TYR A 79 9.48 -0.40 -9.13
C TYR A 79 9.83 -0.37 -10.61
N ARG A 80 9.97 -1.56 -11.19
CA ARG A 80 10.26 -1.74 -12.62
C ARG A 80 9.14 -2.50 -13.30
N LYS A 81 8.67 -1.97 -14.43
CA LYS A 81 7.67 -2.65 -15.27
C LYS A 81 8.36 -3.70 -16.13
N ASP A 82 7.95 -4.96 -16.02
CA ASP A 82 8.45 -6.04 -16.86
C ASP A 82 7.71 -6.12 -18.21
N ALA A 83 8.17 -7.00 -19.10
CA ALA A 83 7.61 -7.15 -20.45
C ALA A 83 6.15 -7.63 -20.48
N LEU A 84 5.65 -8.17 -19.35
CA LEU A 84 4.26 -8.58 -19.19
C LEU A 84 3.41 -7.48 -18.55
N GLY A 85 4.00 -6.33 -18.24
CA GLY A 85 3.33 -5.21 -17.59
C GLY A 85 3.26 -5.32 -16.06
N ASN A 86 3.88 -6.32 -15.44
CA ASN A 86 3.92 -6.43 -13.98
C ASN A 86 4.96 -5.48 -13.41
N LEU A 87 4.71 -4.94 -12.22
CA LEU A 87 5.68 -4.11 -11.50
C LEU A 87 6.45 -4.96 -10.51
N ARG A 88 7.78 -4.86 -10.53
CA ARG A 88 8.68 -5.56 -9.62
C ARG A 88 9.40 -4.57 -8.72
N GLY A 89 9.13 -4.66 -7.43
CA GLY A 89 9.77 -3.91 -6.38
C GLY A 89 11.19 -4.40 -6.10
N SER A 90 12.05 -3.50 -5.64
CA SER A 90 13.41 -3.81 -5.19
C SER A 90 13.45 -4.65 -3.91
N ASP A 91 12.37 -4.62 -3.14
CA ASP A 91 12.09 -5.45 -1.97
C ASP A 91 11.68 -6.89 -2.32
N GLY A 92 11.44 -7.19 -3.61
CA GLY A 92 10.98 -8.49 -4.10
C GLY A 92 9.47 -8.54 -4.35
N THR A 93 8.72 -7.53 -3.91
CA THR A 93 7.28 -7.48 -4.08
C THR A 93 6.92 -7.37 -5.56
N THR A 94 5.87 -8.09 -5.98
CA THR A 94 5.39 -8.03 -7.37
C THR A 94 3.93 -7.63 -7.42
N TRP A 95 3.63 -6.62 -8.23
CA TRP A 95 2.27 -6.19 -8.53
C TRP A 95 1.87 -6.63 -9.94
N ARG A 96 0.70 -7.26 -10.03
CA ARG A 96 0.12 -7.76 -11.28
C ARG A 96 -1.35 -7.39 -11.40
N THR A 97 -1.81 -7.15 -12.62
CA THR A 97 -3.24 -6.98 -12.91
C THR A 97 -3.85 -8.35 -13.22
N ASP A 98 -4.91 -8.72 -12.52
CA ASP A 98 -5.64 -9.97 -12.79
C ASP A 98 -6.65 -9.83 -13.95
N SER A 99 -7.29 -10.93 -14.33
CA SER A 99 -8.25 -10.96 -15.45
C SER A 99 -9.51 -10.13 -15.23
N LEU A 100 -9.76 -9.67 -13.99
CA LEU A 100 -10.87 -8.79 -13.63
C LEU A 100 -10.43 -7.33 -13.56
N GLY A 101 -9.15 -7.04 -13.82
CA GLY A 101 -8.58 -5.70 -13.75
C GLY A 101 -8.13 -5.28 -12.35
N ASN A 102 -8.11 -6.19 -11.36
CA ASN A 102 -7.65 -5.85 -10.02
C ASN A 102 -6.13 -5.94 -9.93
N LEU A 103 -5.51 -5.04 -9.17
CA LEU A 103 -4.08 -5.11 -8.85
C LEU A 103 -3.87 -6.04 -7.67
N ARG A 104 -2.89 -6.93 -7.75
CA ARG A 104 -2.55 -7.88 -6.69
C ARG A 104 -1.07 -7.82 -6.37
N SER A 105 -0.74 -7.60 -5.12
CA SER A 105 0.61 -7.76 -4.57
C SER A 105 0.91 -9.25 -4.34
N SER A 106 2.19 -9.61 -4.38
CA SER A 106 2.66 -10.92 -3.90
C SER A 106 2.48 -11.08 -2.39
N GLU A 107 2.43 -9.98 -1.65
CA GLU A 107 2.29 -9.95 -0.19
C GLU A 107 0.83 -10.03 0.29
N GLY A 108 -0.13 -10.17 -0.64
CA GLY A 108 -1.54 -10.41 -0.34
C GLY A 108 -2.45 -9.20 -0.52
N THR A 109 -1.92 -8.00 -0.70
CA THR A 109 -2.73 -6.81 -0.97
C THR A 109 -3.50 -6.93 -2.29
N VAL A 110 -4.79 -6.58 -2.30
CA VAL A 110 -5.63 -6.56 -3.51
C VAL A 110 -6.31 -5.20 -3.65
N CYS A 111 -6.11 -4.55 -4.79
CA CYS A 111 -6.68 -3.24 -5.06
C CYS A 111 -7.65 -3.25 -6.24
N ARG A 112 -8.78 -2.58 -6.06
CA ARG A 112 -9.90 -2.53 -7.01
C ARG A 112 -10.20 -1.07 -7.37
N LYS A 113 -10.14 -0.74 -8.66
CA LYS A 113 -10.43 0.60 -9.19
C LYS A 113 -11.90 0.66 -9.59
N ASP A 114 -12.64 1.65 -9.09
CA ASP A 114 -14.02 1.89 -9.51
C ASP A 114 -14.10 2.81 -10.75
N ALA A 115 -15.33 3.02 -11.25
CA ALA A 115 -15.58 3.83 -12.44
C ALA A 115 -15.22 5.32 -12.27
N LEU A 116 -15.03 5.80 -11.03
CA LEU A 116 -14.60 7.16 -10.72
C LEU A 116 -13.08 7.26 -10.54
N GLY A 117 -12.35 6.15 -10.71
CA GLY A 117 -10.91 6.08 -10.49
C GLY A 117 -10.51 5.94 -9.03
N THR A 118 -11.46 5.76 -8.10
CA THR A 118 -11.14 5.48 -6.70
C THR A 118 -10.58 4.08 -6.58
N LEU A 119 -9.42 3.94 -5.94
CA LEU A 119 -8.77 2.66 -5.70
C LEU A 119 -8.98 2.25 -4.24
N ARG A 120 -9.55 1.06 -4.03
CA ARG A 120 -9.70 0.46 -2.69
C ARG A 120 -8.80 -0.75 -2.59
N CYS A 121 -7.94 -0.77 -1.60
CA CYS A 121 -6.97 -1.82 -1.35
C CYS A 121 -7.29 -2.53 -0.05
N ASP A 122 -7.37 -3.85 -0.09
CA ASP A 122 -7.42 -4.68 1.09
C ASP A 122 -5.98 -5.17 1.36
N GLY A 123 -5.26 -4.56 2.31
CA GLY A 123 -3.83 -4.83 2.57
C GLY A 123 -2.98 -3.60 2.90
N ASP A 124 -1.89 -3.80 3.64
CA ASP A 124 -1.04 -2.73 4.20
C ASP A 124 -0.14 -2.00 3.18
N GLU A 125 -0.13 -2.44 1.93
CA GLU A 125 0.81 -1.94 0.92
C GLU A 125 0.12 -1.05 -0.11
N ALA A 126 0.67 0.15 -0.33
CA ALA A 126 0.20 1.04 -1.40
C ALA A 126 0.63 0.50 -2.78
N PRO A 127 -0.29 0.30 -3.73
CA PRO A 127 0.06 -0.14 -5.08
C PRO A 127 0.87 0.94 -5.80
N PRO A 128 1.97 0.62 -6.51
CA PRO A 128 2.85 1.65 -7.07
C PRO A 128 2.18 2.55 -8.10
N VAL A 129 1.07 2.10 -8.70
CA VAL A 129 0.27 2.89 -9.65
C VAL A 129 -0.24 4.20 -9.05
N VAL A 130 -0.44 4.29 -7.73
CA VAL A 130 -0.88 5.54 -7.08
C VAL A 130 0.22 6.61 -7.08
N PHE A 131 1.48 6.19 -7.26
CA PHE A 131 2.64 7.07 -7.34
C PHE A 131 3.08 7.34 -8.79
N GLU A 132 2.50 6.67 -9.78
CA GLU A 132 2.84 6.89 -11.19
C GLU A 132 2.26 8.19 -11.76
N GLY A 133 1.34 8.84 -11.02
CA GLY A 133 0.67 10.05 -11.44
C GLY A 133 -0.39 9.82 -12.50
N GLY A 134 -1.45 10.64 -12.51
CA GLY A 134 -2.72 10.38 -13.21
C GLY A 134 -2.73 10.43 -14.75
N LYS A 135 -1.70 9.95 -15.43
CA LYS A 135 -1.70 9.77 -16.89
C LYS A 135 -1.45 8.30 -17.22
N GLU A 136 -2.53 7.53 -17.29
CA GLU A 136 -2.63 6.32 -18.11
C GLU A 136 -3.00 6.71 -19.55
#